data_AF-A0A8D5JHC4-F1
#
_entry.id   AF-A0A8D5JHC4-F1
#
_cell.length_a   1.000
_cell.length_b   1.000
_cell.length_c   1.000
_cell.angle_alpha   90.00
_cell.angle_beta   90.00
_cell.angle_gamma   90.00
#
_symmetry.space_group_name_H-M   'P 1'
#
loop_
_entity.id
_entity.type
_entity.pdbx_description
1 polymer ?
#
loop_
_entity_poly.entity_id
_entity_poly.type
_entity_poly.pdbx_seq_one_letter_code
_entity_poly.pdbx_strand_id
1 'polypeptide(L)'
;MTGLLRLLTVVSFFSIIFFLAGCADKVPVEPPPGTGTAFQRTLDETQTAVRSVLAKAGFGIRKESPEYIEAIHLKPGETVEDSDGELVGIWFTDRGNSVVVRMDTMKNTSEVASQKDWEKPLLAALMHELE
;
A
#
# COMPACT_ATOMS: atom_id res chain seq x y z
N MET A 1 63.06 34.18 6.67
CA MET A 1 62.04 34.82 7.51
C MET A 1 60.66 34.54 6.92
N THR A 2 59.90 33.71 7.63
CA THR A 2 58.43 33.67 7.72
C THR A 2 57.61 33.84 6.44
N GLY A 3 57.14 32.69 5.92
CA GLY A 3 55.92 32.63 5.12
C GLY A 3 54.70 33.05 5.95
N LEU A 4 53.81 33.82 5.34
CA LEU A 4 52.54 34.24 5.92
C LEU A 4 51.42 33.58 5.12
N LEU A 5 50.96 32.43 5.64
CA LEU A 5 49.62 31.91 5.40
C LEU A 5 48.58 33.01 5.67
N ARG A 6 47.57 33.12 4.80
CA ARG A 6 46.13 33.14 5.14
C ARG A 6 45.31 33.55 3.90
N LEU A 7 45.01 32.58 3.05
CA LEU A 7 43.93 32.68 2.07
C LEU A 7 42.71 31.95 2.68
N LEU A 8 42.05 32.65 3.59
CA LEU A 8 40.68 32.33 4.01
C LEU A 8 39.76 32.89 2.94
N THR A 9 38.88 32.03 2.39
CA THR A 9 37.42 32.21 2.24
C THR A 9 36.96 31.28 1.10
N VAL A 10 36.94 29.97 1.35
CA VAL A 10 36.15 29.05 0.52
C VAL A 10 34.71 29.23 0.96
N VAL A 11 33.98 29.99 0.15
CA VAL A 11 32.52 30.12 0.19
C VAL A 11 31.93 28.75 -0.15
N SER A 12 31.79 27.90 0.87
CA SER A 12 31.09 26.62 0.75
C SER A 12 29.60 26.86 0.97
N PHE A 13 28.93 27.35 -0.08
CA PHE A 13 27.49 27.21 -0.25
C PHE A 13 27.20 25.73 -0.50
N PHE A 14 27.08 24.95 0.58
CA PHE A 14 26.60 23.58 0.50
C PHE A 14 25.57 23.34 1.59
N SER A 15 24.41 22.84 1.16
CA SER A 15 23.30 22.33 1.99
C SER A 15 22.17 23.31 2.31
N ILE A 16 21.62 23.95 1.28
CA ILE A 16 20.17 24.21 1.22
C ILE A 16 19.61 23.26 0.17
N ILE A 17 19.47 21.96 0.50
CA ILE A 17 18.69 21.06 -0.34
C ILE A 17 17.88 20.10 0.56
N PHE A 18 16.59 20.01 0.25
CA PHE A 18 15.60 19.02 0.69
C PHE A 18 14.99 19.15 2.10
N PHE A 19 14.25 20.23 2.32
CA PHE A 19 12.98 20.15 3.08
C PHE A 19 11.81 20.48 2.15
N LEU A 20 11.72 19.77 1.01
CA LEU A 20 10.41 19.48 0.46
C LEU A 20 9.87 18.34 1.31
N ALA A 21 9.20 18.69 2.41
CA ALA A 21 8.22 17.80 3.01
C ALA A 21 7.16 17.57 1.93
N GLY A 22 7.44 16.58 1.07
CA GLY A 22 6.49 16.11 0.08
C GLY A 22 5.21 15.77 0.81
N CYS A 23 4.09 16.18 0.24
CA CYS A 23 2.80 15.58 0.57
C CYS A 23 2.97 14.09 0.33
N ALA A 24 3.32 13.33 1.38
CA ALA A 24 3.48 11.89 1.27
C ALA A 24 2.08 11.36 1.00
N ASP A 25 1.85 10.93 -0.24
CA ASP A 25 0.64 10.20 -0.59
C ASP A 25 0.52 9.05 0.39
N LYS A 26 -0.57 9.13 1.15
CA LYS A 26 -0.94 8.20 2.20
C LYS A 26 -1.35 6.89 1.52
N VAL A 27 -0.44 5.91 1.49
CA VAL A 27 -0.64 4.61 0.81
C VAL A 27 -0.45 3.44 1.80
N PRO A 28 -1.15 2.31 1.58
CA PRO A 28 -0.92 1.08 2.35
C PRO A 28 0.56 0.67 2.32
N VAL A 29 1.05 0.09 3.42
CA VAL A 29 2.45 -0.35 3.53
C VAL A 29 2.51 -1.87 3.54
N GLU A 30 3.40 -2.45 2.74
CA GLU A 30 3.51 -3.91 2.66
C GLU A 30 3.84 -4.51 4.04
N PRO A 31 3.05 -5.49 4.52
CA PRO A 31 3.38 -6.21 5.74
C PRO A 31 4.73 -6.94 5.65
N PRO A 32 5.45 -7.14 6.78
CA PRO A 32 6.76 -7.78 6.77
C PRO A 32 6.77 -9.15 6.08
N PRO A 33 7.89 -9.53 5.42
CA PRO A 33 8.07 -10.87 4.89
C PRO A 33 7.86 -11.95 5.97
N GLY A 34 7.23 -13.07 5.60
CA GLY A 34 6.87 -14.14 6.54
C GLY A 34 5.49 -13.98 7.20
N THR A 35 4.78 -12.89 6.90
CA THR A 35 3.35 -12.73 7.18
C THR A 35 2.50 -13.11 5.96
N GLY A 36 1.17 -13.17 6.15
CA GLY A 36 0.21 -13.44 5.09
C GLY A 36 -0.31 -14.87 5.06
N THR A 37 -1.24 -15.11 4.14
CA THR A 37 -1.96 -16.39 4.00
C THR A 37 -1.61 -17.02 2.67
N ALA A 38 -1.23 -18.30 2.70
CA ALA A 38 -0.90 -19.05 1.49
C ALA A 38 -2.15 -19.74 0.94
N PHE A 39 -2.41 -19.56 -0.35
CA PHE A 39 -3.48 -20.22 -1.08
C PHE A 39 -2.88 -21.20 -2.09
N GLN A 40 -3.38 -22.43 -2.13
CA GLN A 40 -2.97 -23.46 -3.10
C GLN A 40 -3.70 -23.26 -4.43
N ARG A 41 -3.42 -22.11 -5.04
CA ARG A 41 -4.03 -21.57 -6.27
C ARG A 41 -2.95 -20.85 -7.07
N THR A 42 -3.20 -20.67 -8.36
CA THR A 42 -2.33 -19.85 -9.21
C THR A 42 -2.48 -18.36 -8.90
N LEU A 43 -1.51 -17.55 -9.34
CA LEU A 43 -1.58 -16.09 -9.21
C LEU A 43 -2.85 -15.51 -9.85
N ASP A 44 -3.19 -15.96 -11.06
CA ASP A 44 -4.34 -15.48 -11.81
C ASP A 44 -5.68 -15.81 -11.11
N GLU A 45 -5.84 -17.03 -10.62
CA GLU A 45 -7.02 -17.45 -9.85
C GLU A 45 -7.16 -16.62 -8.57
N THR A 46 -6.04 -16.43 -7.86
CA THR A 46 -6.02 -15.67 -6.59
C THR A 46 -6.36 -14.19 -6.84
N GLN A 47 -5.79 -13.57 -7.86
CA GLN A 47 -6.10 -12.17 -8.22
C GLN A 47 -7.54 -12.01 -8.67
N THR A 48 -8.07 -12.94 -9.46
CA THR A 48 -9.47 -12.93 -9.89
C THR A 48 -10.43 -13.01 -8.70
N ALA A 49 -10.15 -13.89 -7.75
CA ALA A 49 -10.92 -13.99 -6.51
C ALA A 49 -10.81 -12.71 -5.66
N VAL A 50 -9.64 -12.11 -5.56
CA VAL A 50 -9.46 -10.82 -4.88
C VAL A 50 -10.31 -9.72 -5.52
N ARG A 51 -10.32 -9.59 -6.86
CA ARG A 51 -11.18 -8.60 -7.54
C ARG A 51 -12.66 -8.82 -7.24
N SER A 52 -13.10 -10.08 -7.24
CA SER A 52 -14.49 -10.47 -6.89
C SER A 52 -14.84 -10.05 -5.46
N VAL A 53 -13.97 -10.37 -4.50
CA VAL A 53 -14.14 -10.02 -3.08
C VAL A 53 -14.17 -8.50 -2.86
N LEU A 54 -13.24 -7.78 -3.48
CA LEU A 54 -13.19 -6.31 -3.40
C LEU A 54 -14.49 -5.69 -3.94
N ALA A 55 -14.95 -6.12 -5.11
CA ALA A 55 -16.19 -5.63 -5.70
C ALA A 55 -17.42 -5.90 -4.79
N LYS A 56 -17.53 -7.12 -4.25
CA LYS A 56 -18.61 -7.49 -3.29
C LYS A 56 -18.55 -6.66 -2.01
N ALA A 57 -17.35 -6.28 -1.57
CA ALA A 57 -17.12 -5.47 -0.38
C ALA A 57 -17.25 -3.96 -0.64
N GLY A 58 -17.59 -3.53 -1.86
CA GLY A 58 -17.78 -2.10 -2.19
C GLY A 58 -16.47 -1.34 -2.45
N PHE A 59 -15.39 -2.04 -2.80
CA PHE A 59 -14.12 -1.41 -3.13
C PHE A 59 -13.99 -1.15 -4.63
N GLY A 60 -13.39 0.00 -4.97
CA GLY A 60 -12.89 0.31 -6.31
C GLY A 60 -11.37 0.16 -6.38
N ILE A 61 -10.86 -0.42 -7.46
CA ILE A 61 -9.40 -0.62 -7.65
C ILE A 61 -8.78 0.70 -8.14
N ARG A 62 -7.77 1.19 -7.42
CA ARG A 62 -7.00 2.40 -7.74
C ARG A 62 -5.75 2.10 -8.57
N LYS A 63 -5.05 1.03 -8.22
CA LYS A 63 -3.81 0.61 -8.87
C LYS A 63 -3.74 -0.91 -8.88
N GLU A 64 -3.19 -1.45 -9.96
CA GLU A 64 -3.04 -2.89 -10.13
C GLU A 64 -1.75 -3.20 -10.87
N SER A 65 -1.01 -4.18 -10.35
CA SER A 65 0.16 -4.78 -10.94
C SER A 65 0.18 -6.29 -10.63
N PRO A 66 1.04 -7.09 -11.28
CA PRO A 66 1.12 -8.53 -11.01
C PRO A 66 1.38 -8.89 -9.54
N GLU A 67 2.03 -8.02 -8.78
CA GLU A 67 2.42 -8.28 -7.39
C GLU A 67 1.59 -7.48 -6.37
N TYR A 68 0.71 -6.57 -6.82
CA TYR A 68 0.03 -5.64 -5.93
C TYR A 68 -1.32 -5.13 -6.46
N ILE A 69 -2.31 -5.04 -5.59
CA ILE A 69 -3.58 -4.33 -5.82
C ILE A 69 -3.79 -3.30 -4.70
N GLU A 70 -4.06 -2.05 -5.08
CA GLU A 70 -4.52 -0.99 -4.20
C GLU A 70 -6.00 -0.72 -4.47
N ALA A 71 -6.83 -0.73 -3.44
CA ALA A 71 -8.26 -0.46 -3.57
C ALA A 71 -8.76 0.50 -2.50
N ILE A 72 -9.79 1.29 -2.82
CA ILE A 72 -10.45 2.24 -1.93
C ILE A 72 -11.89 1.82 -1.71
N HIS A 73 -12.35 1.86 -0.46
CA HIS A 73 -13.73 1.57 -0.11
C HIS A 73 -14.62 2.75 -0.52
N LEU A 74 -15.67 2.49 -1.31
CA LEU A 74 -16.54 3.52 -1.86
C LEU A 74 -17.85 3.59 -1.09
N LYS A 75 -18.29 4.81 -0.74
CA LYS A 75 -19.67 5.02 -0.30
C LYS A 75 -20.61 5.03 -1.51
N PRO A 76 -21.92 4.78 -1.33
CA PRO A 76 -22.87 4.80 -2.43
C PRO A 76 -22.83 6.12 -3.21
N GLY A 77 -22.47 6.05 -4.50
CA GLY A 77 -22.40 7.20 -5.41
C GLY A 77 -21.01 7.86 -5.51
N GLU A 78 -20.02 7.42 -4.73
CA GLU A 78 -18.62 7.85 -4.90
C GLU A 78 -17.95 7.11 -6.07
N THR A 79 -16.94 7.76 -6.67
CA THR A 79 -16.01 7.19 -7.63
C THR A 79 -14.63 6.98 -6.99
N VAL A 80 -13.72 6.36 -7.74
CA VAL A 80 -12.38 6.06 -7.25
C VAL A 80 -11.52 7.33 -7.10
N GLU A 81 -11.82 8.36 -7.88
CA GLU A 81 -11.08 9.62 -7.95
C GLU A 81 -11.50 10.63 -6.87
N ASP A 82 -12.76 10.58 -6.42
CA ASP A 82 -13.33 11.53 -5.46
C ASP A 82 -13.46 10.96 -4.04
N SER A 83 -13.32 9.64 -3.88
CA SER A 83 -13.43 9.00 -2.57
C SER A 83 -12.23 9.27 -1.67
N ASP A 84 -12.54 9.53 -0.40
CA ASP A 84 -11.62 9.63 0.73
C ASP A 84 -11.69 8.41 1.66
N GLY A 85 -12.31 7.32 1.19
CA GLY A 85 -12.56 6.11 1.96
C GLY A 85 -11.31 5.33 2.35
N GLU A 86 -11.52 4.21 3.05
CA GLU A 86 -10.42 3.38 3.53
C GLU A 86 -9.66 2.72 2.38
N LEU A 87 -8.33 2.84 2.41
CA LEU A 87 -7.44 2.22 1.42
C LEU A 87 -6.93 0.87 1.93
N VAL A 88 -6.96 -0.14 1.06
CA VAL A 88 -6.36 -1.45 1.30
C VAL A 88 -5.31 -1.74 0.25
N GLY A 89 -4.17 -2.26 0.70
CA GLY A 89 -3.13 -2.81 -0.15
C GLY A 89 -3.14 -4.33 -0.05
N ILE A 90 -3.00 -5.00 -1.19
CA ILE A 90 -2.97 -6.46 -1.28
C ILE A 90 -1.75 -6.86 -2.10
N TRP A 91 -0.78 -7.51 -1.46
CA TRP A 91 0.45 -7.97 -2.09
C TRP A 91 0.41 -9.47 -2.34
N PHE A 92 0.91 -9.87 -3.50
CA PHE A 92 0.97 -11.26 -3.94
C PHE A 92 2.42 -11.71 -4.03
N THR A 93 2.71 -12.91 -3.53
CA THR A 93 3.99 -13.59 -3.76
C THR A 93 3.72 -14.94 -4.37
N ASP A 94 3.99 -15.04 -5.66
CA ASP A 94 3.88 -16.28 -6.41
C ASP A 94 5.02 -17.24 -6.02
N ARG A 95 4.66 -18.50 -5.76
CA ARG A 95 5.59 -19.61 -5.48
C ARG A 95 5.44 -20.75 -6.50
N GLY A 96 4.78 -20.49 -7.62
CA GLY A 96 4.53 -21.42 -8.72
C GLY A 96 3.24 -22.22 -8.58
N ASN A 97 3.07 -22.93 -7.46
CA ASN A 97 1.87 -23.73 -7.19
C ASN A 97 0.98 -23.16 -6.07
N SER A 98 1.41 -22.05 -5.48
CA SER A 98 0.71 -21.38 -4.39
C SER A 98 1.07 -19.90 -4.40
N VAL A 99 0.18 -19.10 -3.83
CA VAL A 99 0.34 -17.65 -3.72
C VAL A 99 0.21 -17.26 -2.27
N VAL A 100 1.16 -16.47 -1.76
CA VAL A 100 1.02 -15.82 -0.46
C VAL A 100 0.40 -14.46 -0.66
N VAL A 101 -0.71 -14.20 0.01
CA VAL A 101 -1.40 -12.92 0.03
C VAL A 101 -1.14 -12.22 1.36
N ARG A 102 -0.69 -10.97 1.29
CA ARG A 102 -0.56 -10.06 2.44
C ARG A 102 -1.50 -8.88 2.23
N MET A 103 -2.15 -8.42 3.29
CA MET A 103 -3.09 -7.30 3.25
C MET A 103 -2.76 -6.30 4.35
N ASP A 104 -2.94 -5.01 4.06
CA ASP A 104 -2.82 -3.91 5.02
C ASP A 104 -3.87 -2.84 4.70
N THR A 105 -4.56 -2.37 5.73
CA THR A 105 -5.46 -1.22 5.67
C THR A 105 -4.70 0.01 6.10
N MET A 106 -4.67 1.00 5.22
CA MET A 106 -3.98 2.25 5.50
C MET A 106 -4.72 3.05 6.58
N LYS A 107 -4.12 3.15 7.77
CA LYS A 107 -4.70 3.88 8.89
C LYS A 107 -4.43 5.38 8.76
N ASN A 108 -5.46 6.20 8.72
CA ASN A 108 -5.32 7.65 8.78
C ASN A 108 -5.19 8.06 10.25
N THR A 109 -4.05 8.67 10.61
CA THR A 109 -3.72 9.07 11.99
C THR A 109 -4.70 10.08 12.60
N SER A 110 -5.53 10.73 11.78
CA SER A 110 -6.50 11.74 12.21
C SER A 110 -7.88 11.18 12.57
N GLU A 111 -8.24 9.96 12.14
CA GLU A 111 -9.60 9.38 12.29
C GLU A 111 -9.59 7.92 12.77
N VAL A 112 -8.54 7.51 13.48
CA VAL A 112 -8.30 6.11 13.91
C VAL A 112 -9.48 5.47 14.67
N ALA A 113 -10.37 6.26 15.27
CA ALA A 113 -11.49 5.75 16.07
C ALA A 113 -12.66 5.17 15.25
N SER A 114 -12.79 5.50 13.96
CA SER A 114 -13.93 5.04 13.11
C SER A 114 -13.51 4.16 11.92
N GLN A 115 -12.21 3.97 11.69
CA GLN A 115 -11.73 3.19 10.57
C GLN A 115 -11.85 1.69 10.82
N LYS A 116 -12.42 0.99 9.86
CA LYS A 116 -12.55 -0.47 9.90
C LYS A 116 -11.24 -1.12 9.46
N ASP A 117 -10.77 -2.07 10.25
CA ASP A 117 -9.69 -2.99 9.84
C ASP A 117 -10.28 -4.00 8.83
N TRP A 118 -9.87 -3.89 7.56
CA TRP A 118 -10.46 -4.66 6.45
C TRP A 118 -9.74 -5.98 6.14
N GLU A 119 -8.56 -6.21 6.70
CA GLU A 119 -7.74 -7.39 6.39
C GLU A 119 -8.46 -8.67 6.76
N LYS A 120 -9.01 -8.75 7.98
CA LYS A 120 -9.72 -9.94 8.46
C LYS A 120 -10.97 -10.26 7.63
N PRO A 121 -11.91 -9.32 7.40
CA PRO A 121 -13.10 -9.63 6.60
C PRO A 121 -12.78 -9.92 5.13
N LEU A 122 -11.83 -9.21 4.52
CA LEU A 122 -11.43 -9.49 3.13
C LEU A 122 -10.73 -10.84 3.00
N LEU A 123 -9.85 -11.19 3.95
CA LEU A 123 -9.19 -12.49 3.95
C LEU A 123 -10.20 -13.63 4.14
N ALA A 124 -11.17 -13.48 5.05
CA ALA A 124 -12.21 -14.48 5.25
C ALA A 124 -13.08 -14.67 4.00
N ALA A 125 -13.46 -13.58 3.33
CA ALA A 125 -14.19 -13.65 2.07
C ALA A 125 -13.37 -14.30 0.95
N LEU A 126 -12.07 -14.00 0.88
CA LEU A 126 -11.16 -14.61 -0.09
C LEU A 126 -10.98 -16.11 0.14
N MET A 127 -10.89 -16.54 1.40
CA MET A 127 -10.89 -17.97 1.73
C MET A 127 -12.13 -18.66 1.21
N HIS A 128 -13.31 -18.06 1.42
CA HIS A 128 -14.56 -18.62 0.92
C HIS A 128 -14.68 -18.62 -0.62
N GLU A 129 -14.15 -17.60 -1.29
CA GLU A 129 -14.18 -17.50 -2.77
C GLU A 129 -13.25 -18.54 -3.44
N LEU A 130 -12.20 -18.99 -2.75
CA LEU A 130 -11.19 -19.91 -3.28
C LEU A 130 -11.36 -21.37 -2.84
N GLU A 131 -12.33 -21.67 -1.97
CA GLU A 131 -12.77 -23.03 -1.60
C GLU A 131 -13.45 -23.74 -2.77
#